data_AF-A0A920AY12-F1
#
_entry.id   AF-A0A920AY12-F1
#
_cell.length_a   1.000
_cell.length_b   1.000
_cell.length_c   1.000
_cell.angle_alpha   90.00
_cell.angle_beta   90.00
_cell.angle_gamma   90.00
#
_symmetry.space_group_name_H-M   'P 1'
#
loop_
_entity.id
_entity.type
_entity.pdbx_description
1 polymer ?
#
loop_
_entity_poly.entity_id
_entity_poly.type
_entity_poly.pdbx_seq_one_letter_code
_entity_poly.pdbx_strand_id
1 'polypeptide(L)' 'MSPNTESIVFSPSLTYLVGLKFGSMAINIQKPMFLSGSFAGNEGEIKQRISAWQVGLTFRIVPKMKN' A
#
# COMPACT_ATOMS: atom_id res chain seq x y z
N MET A 1 -1.25 25.43 14.05
CA MET A 1 -2.28 24.54 13.47
C MET A 1 -2.33 24.89 12.00
N SER A 2 -1.90 24.10 11.01
CA SER A 2 -1.69 22.66 10.84
C SER A 2 -0.36 22.45 10.11
N PRO A 3 0.48 21.45 10.41
CA PRO A 3 1.53 21.07 9.49
C PRO A 3 0.87 20.22 8.40
N ASN A 4 0.12 20.85 7.50
CA ASN A 4 -0.28 20.17 6.26
C ASN A 4 0.96 20.13 5.38
N THR A 5 1.87 19.21 5.71
CA THR A 5 2.89 18.76 4.78
C THR A 5 2.17 18.14 3.60
N GLU A 6 2.09 18.87 2.50
CA GLU A 6 1.66 18.31 1.23
C GLU A 6 2.81 17.45 0.72
N SER A 7 2.55 16.15 0.57
CA SER A 7 3.49 15.19 0.00
C SER A 7 2.80 14.38 -1.08
N ILE A 8 3.55 14.14 -2.16
CA ILE A 8 3.14 13.33 -3.29
C ILE A 8 3.86 11.99 -3.17
N VAL A 9 3.08 10.93 -2.99
CA VAL A 9 3.57 9.56 -2.90
C VAL A 9 2.99 8.76 -4.06
N PHE A 10 3.87 8.12 -4.83
CA PHE A 10 3.50 7.19 -5.88
C PHE A 10 3.80 5.77 -5.43
N SER A 11 2.77 4.92 -5.39
CA SER A 11 2.86 3.60 -4.79
C SER A 11 2.40 2.52 -5.77
N PRO A 12 3.23 2.12 -6.76
CA PRO A 12 2.92 1.02 -7.65
C PRO A 12 2.66 -0.26 -6.85
N SER A 13 1.66 -1.03 -7.27
CA SER A 13 1.30 -2.28 -6.64
C SER A 13 0.97 -3.37 -7.65
N LEU A 14 1.20 -4.62 -7.25
CA LEU A 14 0.81 -5.80 -7.99
C LEU A 14 0.00 -6.70 -7.05
N THR A 15 -1.13 -7.21 -7.54
CA THR A 15 -1.99 -8.13 -6.79
C THR A 15 -2.23 -9.38 -7.59
N TYR A 16 -1.97 -10.54 -6.98
CA TYR A 16 -2.35 -11.84 -7.53
C TYR A 16 -3.55 -12.39 -6.77
N LEU A 17 -4.59 -12.79 -7.51
CA LEU A 17 -5.83 -13.34 -6.99
C LEU A 17 -5.98 -14.79 -7.42
N VAL A 18 -6.22 -15.68 -6.45
CA VAL A 18 -6.51 -17.10 -6.71
C VAL A 18 -7.87 -17.48 -6.12
N GLY A 19 -8.73 -18.05 -6.97
CA GLY A 19 -10.00 -18.63 -6.56
C GLY A 19 -9.80 -20.02 -5.96
N LEU A 20 -10.43 -20.27 -4.81
CA LEU A 20 -10.45 -21.56 -4.12
C LEU A 20 -11.89 -22.10 -4.09
N LYS A 21 -12.08 -23.41 -3.94
CA LYS A 21 -13.43 -24.03 -3.88
C LYS A 21 -14.31 -23.52 -2.73
N PHE A 22 -13.70 -22.92 -1.71
CA PHE A 22 -14.33 -22.42 -0.49
C PHE A 22 -14.07 -20.92 -0.27
N GLY A 23 -13.61 -20.19 -1.29
CA GLY A 23 -13.24 -18.78 -1.10
C GLY A 23 -12.25 -18.25 -2.13
N SER A 24 -11.45 -17.26 -1.73
CA SER A 24 -10.36 -16.71 -2.52
C SER A 24 -9.21 -16.26 -1.64
N MET A 25 -8.02 -16.20 -2.23
CA MET A 25 -6.82 -15.64 -1.61
C MET A 25 -6.24 -14.56 -2.53
N ALA A 26 -5.73 -13.50 -1.92
CA ALA A 26 -5.03 -12.42 -2.61
C ALA A 26 -3.64 -12.22 -1.98
N ILE A 27 -2.63 -12.08 -2.82
CA ILE A 27 -1.30 -11.64 -2.42
C ILE A 27 -1.07 -10.27 -3.06
N ASN A 28 -0.74 -9.27 -2.26
CA ASN A 28 -0.45 -7.91 -2.70
C ASN A 28 0.98 -7.54 -2.35
N ILE A 29 1.66 -6.88 -3.27
CA ILE A 29 2.94 -6.22 -3.01
C ILE A 29 2.87 -4.79 -3.52
N GLN A 30 3.34 -3.85 -2.72
CA GLN A 30 3.35 -2.43 -3.03
C GLN A 30 4.70 -1.81 -2.65
N LYS A 31 5.19 -0.91 -3.49
CA LYS A 31 6.43 -0.18 -3.25
C LYS A 31 6.14 1.33 -3.22
N PRO A 32 5.81 1.91 -2.06
CA PRO A 32 5.62 3.35 -1.95
C PRO A 32 6.91 4.10 -2.26
N MET A 33 6.82 5.11 -3.12
CA MET A 33 7.93 5.98 -3.52
C MET A 33 7.52 7.43 -3.30
N PHE A 34 8.30 8.15 -2.50
CA PHE A 34 8.09 9.58 -2.28
C PHE A 34 8.64 10.33 -3.49
N LEU A 35 7.78 11.13 -4.13
CA LEU A 35 8.15 11.93 -5.29
C LEU A 35 8.57 13.33 -4.88
N SER A 36 7.75 14.00 -4.07
CA SER A 36 8.05 15.33 -3.54
C SER A 36 7.20 15.63 -2.32
N GLY A 37 7.63 16.58 -1.51
CA GLY A 37 6.83 17.12 -0.42
C GLY A 37 7.51 18.35 0.17
N SER A 38 6.71 19.34 0.54
CA SER A 38 7.21 20.56 1.18
C SER A 38 6.85 20.49 2.66
N PHE A 39 7.83 20.27 3.52
CA PHE A 39 7.66 20.50 4.95
C PHE A 39 7.85 21.99 5.20
N ALA A 40 6.82 22.66 5.73
CA ALA A 40 6.89 24.06 6.13
C ALA A 40 7.77 24.20 7.38
N GLY A 41 9.09 24.20 7.19
CA GLY A 41 10.06 24.42 8.27
C GLY A 41 11.40 23.74 8.00
N ASN A 42 12.34 24.48 7.40
CA ASN A 42 13.80 24.41 7.62
C ASN A 42 14.54 23.05 7.68
N GLU A 43 14.03 21.97 7.12
CA GLU A 43 14.78 20.71 7.00
C GLU A 43 14.94 20.35 5.52
N GLY A 44 16.18 20.56 5.05
CA GLY A 44 16.58 20.52 3.65
C GLY A 44 16.22 19.22 2.96
N GLU A 45 16.09 19.30 1.63
CA GLU A 45 15.83 18.21 0.68
C GLU A 45 15.68 16.86 1.39
N ILE A 46 14.49 16.61 1.93
CA ILE A 46 14.18 15.28 2.44
C ILE A 46 14.02 14.42 1.19
N LYS A 47 15.15 13.99 0.62
CA LYS A 47 15.30 12.74 -0.10
C LYS A 47 14.97 11.64 0.90
N GLN A 48 13.72 11.62 1.39
CA GLN A 48 13.20 10.62 2.29
C GLN A 48 13.16 9.37 1.44
N ARG A 49 14.25 8.60 1.50
CA ARG A 49 14.45 7.40 0.70
C ARG A 49 13.51 6.33 1.25
N ILE A 50 12.25 6.46 0.84
CA ILE A 50 11.14 5.52 0.74
C ILE A 50 11.55 4.12 0.31
N SER A 51 12.38 3.38 1.06
CA SER A 51 12.79 2.02 0.70
C SER A 51 12.01 0.96 1.50
N ALA A 52 10.70 1.16 1.63
CA ALA A 52 9.81 0.19 2.25
C ALA A 52 9.09 -0.61 1.16
N TRP A 53 8.96 -1.91 1.39
CA TRP A 53 8.04 -2.78 0.66
C TRP A 53 6.87 -3.12 1.58
N GLN A 54 5.66 -2.94 1.08
CA GLN A 54 4.46 -3.39 1.76
C GLN A 54 3.99 -4.69 1.10
N VAL A 55 3.74 -5.70 1.92
CA VAL A 55 3.23 -7.00 1.49
C VAL A 55 1.94 -7.28 2.23
N GLY A 56 0.91 -7.68 1.51
CA GLY A 56 -0.41 -8.01 2.04
C GLY A 56 -0.83 -9.42 1.63
N LEU A 57 -1.47 -10.12 2.55
CA LEU A 57 -2.08 -11.42 2.31
C LEU A 57 -3.53 -11.35 2.79
N THR A 58 -4.46 -11.61 1.88
CA THR A 58 -5.90 -11.57 2.17
C THR A 58 -6.50 -12.92 1.89
N PHE A 59 -7.30 -13.43 2.82
CA PHE A 59 -8.13 -14.59 2.62
C PHE A 59 -9.58 -14.20 2.77
N ARG A 60 -10.41 -14.66 1.83
CA ARG A 60 -11.86 -14.57 1.91
C ARG A 60 -12.40 -15.98 1.88
N ILE A 61 -13.10 -16.39 2.92
CA ILE A 61 -13.80 -17.67 2.97
C ILE A 61 -15.24 -17.43 2.54
N VAL A 62 -15.71 -18.18 1.55
CA VAL A 62 -17.12 -18.23 1.14
C VAL A 62 -17.60 -19.64 1.48
N PRO A 63 -18.21 -19.85 2.66
CA PRO A 63 -18.76 -21.14 3.02
C PRO A 63 -19.87 -21.48 2.01
N LYS A 64 -19.80 -22.68 1.41
CA LYS A 64 -20.94 -23.21 0.66
C LYS A 64 -22.09 -23.39 1.65
N MET A 65 -23.09 -22.51 1.58
CA MET A 65 -24.39 -22.82 2.17
C MET A 65 -24.92 -24.07 1.48
N LYS A 66 -25.07 -25.14 2.26
CA LYS A 66 -25.66 -26.39 1.83
C LYS A 66 -27.16 -26.12 1.68
N ASN A 67 -27.64 -26.04 0.45
CA ASN A 67 -29.06 -26.02 0.13
C ASN A 67 -29.62 -27.44 0.20
#